data_AF-A0A6P7H1D3-F1
#
_entry.id   AF-A0A6P7H1D3-F1
#
_cell.length_a   1.000
_cell.length_b   1.000
_cell.length_c   1.000
_cell.angle_alpha   90.00
_cell.angle_beta   90.00
_cell.angle_gamma   90.00
#
_symmetry.space_group_name_H-M   'P 1'
#
loop_
_entity.id
_entity.type
_entity.pdbx_description
1 polymer ?
#
loop_
_entity_poly.entity_id
_entity_poly.type
_entity_poly.pdbx_seq_one_letter_code
_entity_poly.pdbx_strand_id
1 'polypeptide(L)'
;MIGFTVMDHDVITANDFAGEAFLALGNIPGVADIGTGVENFHGLKPVELILMQQHQRNHPILQILEYRSGDKVAAEFVKKQKQRFAVK
;
A
#
# COMPACT_ATOMS: atom_id res chain seq x y z
N MET A 1 -5.34 -8.27 -3.51
CA MET A 1 -5.41 -6.80 -3.31
C MET A 1 -4.46 -6.16 -4.30
N ILE A 2 -4.82 -5.05 -4.93
CA ILE A 2 -3.88 -4.24 -5.72
C ILE A 2 -3.25 -3.21 -4.80
N GLY A 3 -1.92 -3.14 -4.80
CA GLY A 3 -1.15 -2.09 -4.15
C GLY A 3 -0.64 -1.09 -5.19
N PHE A 4 -0.88 0.18 -4.95
CA PHE A 4 -0.35 1.30 -5.72
C PHE A 4 0.76 1.95 -4.90
N THR A 5 1.91 2.18 -5.52
CA THR A 5 3.05 2.85 -4.88
C THR A 5 3.38 4.10 -5.69
N VAL A 6 3.37 5.25 -5.03
CA VAL A 6 3.81 6.53 -5.59
C VAL A 6 5.25 6.75 -5.15
N MET A 7 6.11 7.07 -6.10
CA MET A 7 7.51 7.40 -5.86
C MET A 7 7.82 8.72 -6.55
N ASP A 8 8.63 9.56 -5.91
CA ASP A 8 9.25 10.71 -6.57
C ASP A 8 10.38 10.20 -7.46
N HIS A 9 10.46 10.70 -8.68
CA HIS A 9 11.41 10.18 -9.66
C HIS A 9 12.70 10.99 -9.64
N ASP A 10 13.77 10.32 -9.26
CA ASP A 10 15.11 10.88 -9.28
C ASP A 10 15.89 10.38 -10.50
N VAL A 11 16.57 11.30 -11.18
CA VAL A 11 17.36 10.99 -12.38
C VAL A 11 18.76 10.48 -12.03
N ILE A 12 19.30 10.87 -10.87
CA ILE A 12 20.68 10.60 -10.45
C ILE A 12 20.75 9.48 -9.40
N THR A 13 19.77 9.41 -8.51
CA THR A 13 19.72 8.47 -7.37
C THR A 13 18.58 7.46 -7.55
N ALA A 14 18.24 6.75 -6.47
CA ALA A 14 17.04 5.92 -6.45
C ALA A 14 15.80 6.78 -6.18
N ASN A 15 14.65 6.37 -6.73
CA ASN A 15 13.37 7.02 -6.51
C ASN A 15 12.96 7.01 -5.03
N ASP A 16 12.48 8.14 -4.53
CA ASP A 16 12.02 8.30 -3.16
C ASP A 16 10.56 7.86 -2.96
N PHE A 17 10.27 7.19 -1.84
CA PHE A 17 8.91 6.73 -1.55
C PHE A 17 7.98 7.87 -1.10
N ALA A 18 6.95 8.14 -1.89
CA ALA A 18 5.96 9.19 -1.61
C ALA A 18 4.70 8.66 -0.91
N GLY A 19 4.32 7.40 -1.11
CA GLY A 19 3.18 6.79 -0.42
C GLY A 19 2.62 5.56 -1.11
N GLU A 20 1.66 4.91 -0.47
CA GLU A 20 0.98 3.74 -1.01
C GLU A 20 -0.53 3.80 -0.81
N ALA A 21 -1.27 3.16 -1.70
CA ALA A 21 -2.72 3.03 -1.60
C ALA A 21 -3.13 1.60 -1.99
N PHE A 22 -4.26 1.13 -1.48
CA PHE A 22 -4.68 -0.25 -1.68
C PHE A 22 -6.13 -0.34 -2.13
N LEU A 23 -6.39 -1.24 -3.09
CA LEU A 23 -7.72 -1.57 -3.58
C LEU A 23 -7.97 -3.07 -3.44
N ALA A 24 -9.06 -3.44 -2.76
CA ALA A 24 -9.48 -4.84 -2.68
C ALA A 24 -9.88 -5.35 -4.06
N LEU A 25 -9.48 -6.59 -4.42
CA LEU A 25 -9.82 -7.18 -5.73
C LEU A 25 -11.33 -7.32 -5.93
N GLY A 26 -12.08 -7.52 -4.83
CA GLY A 26 -13.54 -7.55 -4.85
C GLY A 26 -14.20 -6.26 -5.33
N ASN A 27 -13.49 -5.12 -5.23
CA ASN A 27 -14.01 -3.83 -5.64
C ASN A 27 -13.67 -3.48 -7.09
N ILE A 28 -13.04 -4.40 -7.84
CA ILE A 28 -12.67 -4.18 -9.23
C ILE A 28 -13.76 -4.80 -10.11
N PRO A 29 -14.49 -4.00 -10.89
CA PRO A 29 -15.49 -4.52 -11.81
C PRO A 29 -14.88 -5.53 -12.79
N GLY A 30 -15.51 -6.69 -12.94
CA GLY A 30 -15.03 -7.79 -13.79
C GLY A 30 -13.99 -8.72 -13.15
N VAL A 31 -13.52 -8.44 -11.92
CA VAL A 31 -12.62 -9.35 -11.18
C VAL A 31 -13.37 -10.19 -10.15
N ALA A 32 -14.40 -9.63 -9.51
CA ALA A 32 -15.28 -10.39 -8.63
C ALA A 32 -16.68 -10.52 -9.25
N ASP A 33 -17.29 -11.70 -9.12
CA ASP A 33 -18.68 -12.02 -9.52
C ASP A 33 -19.75 -11.29 -8.68
N ILE A 34 -19.40 -10.15 -8.10
CA ILE A 34 -20.35 -9.27 -7.45
C ILE A 34 -21.03 -8.55 -8.61
N GLY A 35 -22.29 -8.91 -8.89
CA GLY A 35 -23.08 -8.61 -10.09
C GLY A 35 -23.35 -7.14 -10.41
N THR A 36 -22.34 -6.27 -10.31
CA THR A 36 -22.34 -4.94 -10.91
C THR A 36 -22.15 -5.15 -12.40
N GLY A 37 -23.27 -5.26 -13.13
CA GLY A 37 -23.33 -5.34 -14.58
C GLY A 37 -22.74 -4.07 -15.21
N VAL A 38 -21.42 -4.03 -15.32
CA VAL A 38 -20.71 -3.03 -16.13
C VAL A 38 -20.70 -3.60 -17.55
N GLU A 39 -21.81 -3.41 -18.27
CA GLU A 39 -21.90 -3.82 -19.67
C GLU A 39 -20.99 -2.99 -20.59
N ASN A 40 -20.52 -1.82 -20.12
CA ASN A 40 -19.59 -0.95 -20.84
C ASN A 40 -18.71 -0.09 -19.90
N PHE A 41 -17.55 0.33 -20.40
CA PHE A 41 -16.58 1.16 -19.65
C PHE A 41 -17.13 2.55 -19.26
N HIS A 42 -18.21 3.01 -19.89
CA HIS A 42 -18.81 4.32 -19.64
C HIS A 42 -19.51 4.43 -18.27
N GLY A 43 -19.87 3.31 -17.65
CA GLY A 43 -20.47 3.27 -16.31
C GLY A 43 -19.46 3.30 -15.15
N LEU A 44 -18.16 3.24 -15.45
CA LEU A 44 -17.12 3.20 -14.41
C LEU A 44 -16.94 4.58 -13.78
N LYS A 45 -17.09 4.65 -12.46
CA LYS A 45 -16.78 5.85 -11.69
C LYS A 45 -15.33 5.81 -11.21
N PRO A 46 -14.62 6.96 -11.21
CA PRO A 46 -13.32 7.05 -10.56
C PRO A 46 -13.41 6.62 -9.10
N VAL A 47 -12.42 5.84 -8.66
CA VAL A 47 -12.26 5.46 -7.26
C VAL A 47 -11.11 6.29 -6.70
N GLU A 48 -11.43 7.18 -5.77
CA GLU A 48 -10.43 7.93 -5.03
C GLU A 48 -9.84 7.04 -3.93
N LEU A 49 -8.53 6.88 -3.94
CA LEU A 49 -7.81 6.12 -2.91
C LEU A 49 -7.01 7.08 -2.02
N ILE A 50 -7.05 6.83 -0.72
CA ILE A 50 -6.27 7.59 0.24
C ILE A 50 -4.81 7.17 0.11
N LEU A 51 -3.94 8.14 -0.21
CA LEU A 51 -2.51 7.94 -0.19
C LEU A 51 -2.05 7.82 1.27
N MET A 52 -1.68 6.62 1.67
CA MET A 52 -1.17 6.33 3.00
C MET A 52 0.36 6.44 2.99
N GLN A 53 0.88 7.27 3.88
CA GLN A 53 2.32 7.39 4.09
C GLN A 53 2.59 7.30 5.59
N GLN A 54 3.21 6.19 5.99
CA GLN A 54 3.67 6.02 7.37
C GLN A 54 4.90 6.91 7.56
N HIS A 55 4.78 7.93 8.41
CA HIS A 55 5.87 8.84 8.78
C HIS A 55 6.36 8.61 10.22
N GLN A 56 5.53 7.97 11.03
CA GLN A 56 5.78 7.79 12.45
C GLN A 56 6.63 6.54 12.68
N ARG A 57 7.93 6.72 12.91
CA ARG A 57 8.86 5.64 13.26
C ARG A 57 8.41 4.82 14.48
N ASN A 58 7.69 5.46 15.41
CA ASN A 58 7.21 4.88 16.67
C ASN A 58 5.70 4.58 16.65
N HIS A 59 5.08 4.39 15.49
CA HIS A 59 3.65 4.10 15.44
C HIS A 59 3.34 2.82 16.25
N PRO A 60 2.32 2.80 17.13
CA PRO A 60 2.03 1.66 18.01
C PRO A 60 1.90 0.33 17.26
N ILE A 61 1.36 0.36 16.04
CA ILE A 61 1.24 -0.84 15.19
C ILE A 61 2.59 -1.48 14.87
N LEU A 62 3.65 -0.71 14.65
CA LEU A 62 4.98 -1.23 14.33
C LEU A 62 5.61 -1.85 15.57
N GLN A 63 5.40 -1.26 16.74
CA GLN A 63 5.85 -1.82 18.03
C GLN A 63 5.16 -3.15 18.34
N ILE A 64 3.85 -3.22 18.12
CA ILE A 64 3.07 -4.45 18.29
C ILE A 64 3.58 -5.53 17.33
N LEU A 65 3.81 -5.20 16.06
CA LEU A 65 4.33 -6.15 15.07
C LEU A 65 5.75 -6.62 15.39
N GLU A 66 6.60 -5.75 15.96
CA GLU A 66 7.96 -6.09 16.37
C GLU A 66 7.99 -7.10 17.53
N TYR A 67 7.00 -7.06 18.42
CA TYR A 67 6.90 -8.01 19.54
C TYR A 67 6.48 -9.42 19.09
N ARG A 68 5.94 -9.57 17.87
CA ARG A 68 5.49 -10.87 17.32
C ARG A 68 6.66 -11.66 16.73
N SER A 69 7.62 -12.02 17.57
CA SER A 69 8.89 -12.67 17.16
C SER A 69 8.74 -14.02 16.41
N GLY A 70 7.60 -14.71 16.57
CA GLY A 70 7.28 -15.94 15.82
C GLY A 70 6.64 -15.72 14.44
N ASP A 71 6.24 -14.48 14.11
CA ASP A 71 5.58 -14.14 12.85
C ASP A 71 6.61 -13.57 11.86
N LYS A 72 7.12 -14.41 10.96
CA LYS A 72 8.11 -14.02 9.95
C LYS A 72 7.61 -12.88 9.04
N VAL A 73 6.31 -12.86 8.73
CA VAL A 73 5.72 -11.84 7.88
C VAL A 73 5.73 -10.49 8.60
N ALA A 74 5.37 -10.47 9.88
CA ALA A 74 5.44 -9.28 10.71
C ALA A 74 6.89 -8.77 10.85
N ALA A 75 7.84 -9.67 11.10
CA ALA A 75 9.26 -9.32 11.24
C ALA A 75 9.83 -8.70 9.95
N GLU A 76 9.55 -9.30 8.78
CA GLU A 76 9.97 -8.74 7.49
C GLU A 76 9.32 -7.40 7.19
N PHE A 77 8.03 -7.25 7.52
CA PHE A 77 7.32 -5.99 7.34
C PHE A 77 7.97 -4.87 8.16
N VAL A 78 8.19 -5.08 9.46
CA VAL A 78 8.82 -4.08 10.34
C VAL A 78 10.22 -3.74 9.84
N LYS A 79 11.02 -4.72 9.41
CA LYS A 79 12.35 -4.48 8.83
C LYS A 79 12.28 -3.57 7.60
N LYS A 80 11.37 -3.86 6.65
CA LYS A 80 11.17 -3.03 5.45
C LYS A 80 10.71 -1.62 5.81
N GLN A 81 9.79 -1.47 6.77
CA GLN A 81 9.35 -0.15 7.23
C GLN A 81 10.50 0.65 7.88
N LYS A 82 11.33 0.02 8.71
CA LYS A 82 12.52 0.66 9.30
C LYS A 82 13.53 1.12 8.24
N GLN A 83 13.75 0.33 7.18
CA GLN A 83 14.59 0.72 6.05
C GLN A 83 14.03 1.93 5.31
N ARG A 84 12.71 2.00 5.09
CA ARG A 84 12.05 3.15 4.46
C ARG A 84 12.23 4.45 5.27
N PHE A 85 12.32 4.36 6.60
CA PHE A 85 12.57 5.52 7.45
C PHE A 85 14.04 5.97 7.50
N ALA A 86 14.98 5.08 7.18
CA ALA A 86 16.42 5.35 7.26
C ALA A 86 16.95 6.14 6.05
N VAL A 87 16.18 6.22 4.97
CA VAL A 87 16.53 6.92 3.72
C VAL A 87 16.02 8.37 3.72
N LYS A 88 15.22 8.79 4.72
CA LYS A 88 14.84 10.20 4.96
C LYS A 88 15.70 10.87 6.01
#